data_AF-A0A920MRT1-F1
#
_entry.id   AF-A0A920MRT1-F1
#
_cell.length_a   1.000
_cell.length_b   1.000
_cell.length_c   1.000
_cell.angle_alpha   90.00
_cell.angle_beta   90.00
_cell.angle_gamma   90.00
#
_symmetry.space_group_name_H-M   'P 1'
#
loop_
_entity.id
_entity.type
_entity.pdbx_description
1 polymer ?
#
loop_
_entity_poly.entity_id
_entity_poly.type
_entity_poly.pdbx_seq_one_letter_code
_entity_poly.pdbx_strand_id
1 'polypeptide(L)'
;MFDFLVAAFNLAANLTLISIQKMKEVGVIRAMGAPIKSIYRIILLLGLKRAGIGLLFGFLIGILLILIQNHFNLIPLPSNVYFIDSLPMVIYMSDILIILGVSLLFI
;
A
#
# COMPACT_ATOMS: atom_id res chain seq x y z
N MET A 1 14.99 4.31 -7.38
CA MET A 1 15.39 3.29 -6.37
C MET A 1 15.55 3.91 -4.98
N PHE A 2 16.10 5.12 -4.85
CA PHE A 2 16.24 5.82 -3.55
C PHE A 2 14.89 6.07 -2.83
N ASP A 3 13.83 6.43 -3.56
CA ASP A 3 12.53 6.75 -2.95
C ASP A 3 11.87 5.56 -2.25
N PHE A 4 12.04 4.35 -2.81
CA PHE A 4 11.51 3.13 -2.20
C PHE A 4 12.16 2.84 -0.85
N LEU A 5 13.47 3.09 -0.73
CA LEU A 5 14.20 2.90 0.52
C LEU A 5 13.77 3.92 1.57
N VAL A 6 13.61 5.19 1.17
CA VAL A 6 13.15 6.27 2.07
C VAL A 6 11.72 6.00 2.56
N ALA A 7 10.82 5.57 1.67
CA ALA A 7 9.46 5.22 2.03
C ALA A 7 9.38 4.03 3.00
N ALA A 8 10.16 2.97 2.75
CA ALA A 8 10.24 1.79 3.62
C ALA A 8 10.77 2.16 5.03
N PHE A 9 11.80 3.01 5.09
CA PHE A 9 12.35 3.47 6.37
C PHE A 9 11.35 4.32 7.15
N ASN A 10 10.63 5.20 6.46
CA ASN A 10 9.59 6.03 7.08
C ASN A 10 8.45 5.18 7.67
N LEU A 11 8.01 4.16 6.92
CA LEU A 11 7.03 3.19 7.38
C LEU A 11 7.52 2.44 8.64
N ALA A 12 8.76 1.96 8.62
CA ALA A 12 9.38 1.26 9.76
C ALA A 12 9.50 2.16 11.01
N ALA A 13 9.93 3.41 10.84
CA ALA A 13 10.02 4.38 11.91
C ALA A 13 8.64 4.69 12.53
N ASN A 14 7.61 4.87 11.68
CA ASN A 14 6.25 5.14 12.13
C ASN A 14 5.66 3.93 12.90
N LEU A 15 5.85 2.72 12.37
CA LEU A 15 5.44 1.48 13.05
C LEU A 15 6.15 1.33 14.41
N THR A 16 7.45 1.64 14.48
CA THR A 16 8.22 1.58 15.73
C THR A 16 7.69 2.58 16.75
N LEU A 17 7.40 3.81 16.32
CA LEU A 17 6.83 4.85 17.18
C LEU A 17 5.45 4.45 17.72
N ILE A 18 4.57 3.94 16.86
CA ILE A 18 3.25 3.44 17.28
C ILE A 18 3.40 2.23 18.20
N SER A 19 4.35 1.34 17.92
CA SER A 19 4.65 0.18 18.77
C SER A 19 5.05 0.63 20.18
N ILE A 20 5.92 1.63 20.32
CA ILE A 20 6.32 2.18 21.62
C ILE A 20 5.11 2.81 22.35
N GLN A 21 4.26 3.57 21.64
CA GLN A 21 3.05 4.16 22.22
C GLN A 21 2.07 3.07 22.70
N LYS A 22 1.85 2.04 21.88
CA LYS A 22 0.97 0.89 22.19
C LYS A 22 1.57 -0.03 23.26
N MET A 23 2.89 -0.13 23.38
CA MET A 23 3.56 -0.91 24.43
C MET A 23 3.20 -0.42 25.85
N LYS A 24 2.99 0.90 26.03
CA LYS A 24 2.53 1.46 27.30
C LYS A 24 1.11 0.98 27.65
N GLU A 25 0.19 1.01 26.70
CA GLU A 25 -1.18 0.49 26.87
C GLU A 25 -1.18 -1.02 27.12
N VAL A 26 -0.37 -1.78 26.37
CA VAL A 26 -0.27 -3.24 26.56
C VAL A 26 0.39 -3.58 27.90
N GLY A 27 1.31 -2.75 28.40
CA GLY A 27 1.89 -2.89 29.75
C GLY A 27 0.83 -2.79 30.86
N VAL A 28 -0.15 -1.88 30.71
CA VAL A 28 -1.30 -1.78 31.63
C VAL A 28 -2.19 -3.02 31.55
N ILE A 29 -2.49 -3.51 30.34
CA ILE A 29 -3.29 -4.73 30.16
C ILE A 29 -2.54 -5.98 30.68
N ARG A 30 -1.20 -6.00 30.58
CA ARG A 30 -0.36 -7.05 31.19
C ARG A 30 -0.37 -7.01 32.72
N ALA A 31 -0.39 -5.82 33.32
CA ALA A 31 -0.56 -5.68 34.76
C ALA A 31 -1.93 -6.21 35.25
N MET A 32 -2.93 -6.23 34.36
CA MET A 32 -4.24 -6.85 34.57
C MET A 32 -4.27 -8.37 34.30
N GLY A 33 -3.13 -9.00 33.99
CA GLY A 33 -3.01 -10.46 33.84
C GLY A 33 -2.95 -11.00 32.40
N ALA A 34 -2.81 -10.14 31.38
CA ALA A 34 -2.78 -10.62 29.99
C ALA A 34 -1.43 -11.27 29.58
N PRO A 35 -1.45 -12.37 28.81
CA PRO A 35 -0.26 -13.12 28.42
C PRO A 35 0.60 -12.42 27.35
N ILE A 36 1.92 -12.68 27.38
CA ILE A 36 2.95 -12.07 26.50
C ILE A 36 2.68 -12.28 24.99
N LYS A 37 1.98 -13.36 24.62
CA LYS A 37 1.61 -13.69 23.23
C LYS A 37 0.72 -12.61 22.58
N SER A 38 0.04 -11.80 23.40
CA SER A 38 -0.84 -10.73 22.90
C SER A 38 -0.06 -9.58 22.26
N ILE A 39 1.15 -9.26 22.73
CA ILE A 39 1.98 -8.17 22.17
C ILE A 39 2.35 -8.46 20.72
N TYR A 40 2.87 -9.67 20.46
CA TYR A 40 3.26 -10.08 19.11
C TYR A 40 2.08 -10.06 18.14
N ARG A 41 0.90 -10.54 18.56
CA ARG A 41 -0.33 -10.46 17.75
C ARG A 41 -0.74 -9.02 17.46
N ILE A 42 -0.66 -8.12 18.44
CA ILE A 42 -1.05 -6.73 18.26
C ILE A 42 -0.14 -6.05 17.23
N ILE A 43 1.18 -6.26 17.32
CA ILE A 43 2.14 -5.66 16.38
C ILE A 43 1.91 -6.18 14.96
N LEU A 44 1.76 -7.50 14.80
CA LEU A 44 1.47 -8.12 13.49
C LEU A 44 0.15 -7.60 12.90
N LEU A 45 -0.91 -7.54 13.69
CA LEU A 45 -2.21 -7.03 13.25
C LEU A 45 -2.16 -5.53 12.92
N LEU A 46 -1.38 -4.74 13.65
CA LEU A 46 -1.21 -3.32 13.35
C LEU A 46 -0.49 -3.11 12.01
N GLY A 47 0.59 -3.88 11.78
CA GLY A 47 1.35 -3.88 10.53
C GLY A 47 0.49 -4.28 9.35
N LEU A 48 -0.16 -5.45 9.43
CA LEU A 48 -1.09 -5.95 8.41
C LEU A 48 -2.22 -4.96 8.11
N LYS A 49 -2.84 -4.36 9.15
CA LYS A 49 -3.90 -3.38 8.95
C LYS A 49 -3.40 -2.12 8.24
N ARG A 50 -2.24 -1.58 8.65
CA ARG A 50 -1.64 -0.39 8.02
C ARG A 50 -1.25 -0.67 6.57
N ALA A 51 -0.62 -1.81 6.32
CA ALA A 51 -0.22 -2.23 4.98
C ALA A 51 -1.44 -2.48 4.07
N GLY A 52 -2.47 -3.16 4.57
CA GLY A 52 -3.71 -3.39 3.83
C GLY A 52 -4.45 -2.09 3.45
N ILE A 53 -4.46 -1.09 4.35
CA ILE A 53 -5.01 0.24 4.03
C ILE A 53 -4.18 0.90 2.92
N GLY A 54 -2.85 0.85 3.00
CA GLY A 54 -1.98 1.40 1.96
C GLY A 54 -2.20 0.72 0.59
N LEU A 55 -2.35 -0.60 0.58
CA LEU A 55 -2.64 -1.40 -0.60
C LEU A 55 -3.96 -0.97 -1.26
N LEU A 56 -5.02 -0.85 -0.47
CA LEU A 56 -6.33 -0.39 -0.94
C LEU A 56 -6.26 1.00 -1.56
N PHE A 57 -5.64 1.97 -0.86
CA PHE A 57 -5.53 3.34 -1.37
C PHE A 57 -4.66 3.42 -2.63
N GLY A 58 -3.51 2.72 -2.67
CA GLY A 58 -2.64 2.69 -3.84
C GLY A 58 -3.34 2.09 -5.06
N PHE A 59 -4.09 1.02 -4.85
CA PHE A 59 -4.87 0.38 -5.92
C PHE A 59 -6.00 1.27 -6.44
N LEU A 60 -6.74 1.93 -5.54
CA LEU A 60 -7.79 2.88 -5.89
C LEU A 60 -7.24 4.04 -6.71
N ILE A 61 -6.15 4.66 -6.23
CA ILE A 61 -5.48 5.77 -6.92
C ILE A 61 -4.97 5.33 -8.30
N GLY A 62 -4.36 4.14 -8.41
CA GLY A 62 -3.88 3.60 -9.69
C GLY A 62 -4.99 3.47 -10.73
N ILE A 63 -6.14 2.89 -10.35
CA ILE A 63 -7.30 2.79 -11.24
C ILE A 63 -7.85 4.16 -11.61
N LEU A 64 -7.94 5.07 -10.64
CA LEU A 64 -8.44 6.43 -10.87
C LEU A 64 -7.56 7.18 -11.87
N LEU A 65 -6.24 7.05 -11.74
CA LEU A 65 -5.28 7.63 -12.69
C LEU A 65 -5.44 7.05 -14.10
N ILE A 66 -5.66 5.74 -14.23
CA ILE A 66 -5.89 5.10 -15.53
C ILE A 66 -7.18 5.61 -16.17
N LEU A 67 -8.26 5.74 -15.39
CA LEU A 67 -9.53 6.29 -15.86
C LEU A 67 -9.41 7.75 -16.30
N ILE A 68 -8.72 8.58 -15.52
CA ILE A 68 -8.45 9.98 -15.86
C ILE A 68 -7.60 10.05 -17.13
N GLN A 69 -6.56 9.23 -17.26
CA GLN A 69 -5.70 9.20 -18.44
C GLN A 69 -6.49 8.83 -19.70
N ASN A 70 -7.37 7.82 -19.61
CA ASN A 70 -8.19 7.37 -20.75
C ASN A 70 -9.28 8.40 -21.13
N HIS A 71 -9.76 9.21 -20.18
CA HIS A 71 -10.79 10.23 -20.46
C HIS A 71 -10.20 11.55 -20.96
N PHE A 72 -9.08 12.00 -20.38
CA PHE A 72 -8.48 13.29 -20.67
C PHE A 72 -7.32 13.23 -21.66
N ASN A 73 -6.85 12.03 -22.06
CA ASN A 73 -5.72 11.84 -22.97
C ASN A 73 -4.52 12.75 -22.62
N LEU A 74 -4.21 12.87 -21.32
CA LEU A 74 -3.19 13.80 -20.76
C LEU A 74 -1.78 13.65 -21.36
N ILE A 75 -1.50 12.51 -22.02
CA ILE A 75 -0.25 12.23 -22.73
C ILE A 75 -0.61 12.19 -24.23
N PRO A 76 -0.58 13.33 -24.93
CA PRO A 76 -0.83 13.36 -26.36
C PRO A 76 0.34 12.68 -27.09
N LEU A 77 0.04 11.70 -27.94
CA LEU A 77 1.04 11.15 -28.85
C LEU A 77 1.24 12.12 -30.01
N PRO A 78 2.49 12.42 -30.42
CA PRO A 78 2.74 13.21 -31.62
C PRO A 78 2.16 12.48 -32.83
N SER A 79 1.13 13.07 -33.41
CA SER A 79 0.23 12.53 -34.46
C SER A 79 0.93 12.18 -35.79
N ASN A 80 2.24 12.41 -35.89
CA ASN A 80 3.02 12.23 -37.11
C ASN A 80 3.58 10.79 -37.27
N VAL A 81 3.46 9.93 -36.25
CA VAL A 81 4.01 8.55 -36.27
C VAL A 81 2.98 7.48 -35.83
N TYR A 82 1.92 7.85 -35.09
CA TYR A 82 0.91 6.90 -34.61
C TYR A 82 -0.51 7.33 -34.99
N PHE A 83 -1.20 6.48 -35.76
CA PHE A 83 -2.61 6.63 -36.22
C PHE A 83 -3.64 6.41 -35.10
N ILE A 84 -3.33 6.73 -33.84
CA ILE A 84 -4.19 6.47 -32.68
C ILE A 84 -4.16 7.70 -31.76
N ASP A 85 -5.32 8.30 -31.51
CA ASP A 85 -5.48 9.59 -30.79
C ASP A 85 -5.15 9.52 -29.29
N SER A 86 -4.93 8.31 -28.75
CA SER A 86 -4.53 8.10 -27.35
C SER A 86 -3.92 6.72 -27.12
N LEU A 87 -3.12 6.60 -26.06
CA LEU A 87 -2.61 5.32 -25.57
C LEU A 87 -3.74 4.63 -24.77
N PRO A 88 -4.43 3.60 -25.30
CA PRO A 88 -5.46 2.93 -24.52
C PRO A 88 -4.79 2.12 -23.41
N MET A 89 -4.91 2.58 -22.16
CA MET A 89 -4.52 1.77 -21.02
C MET A 89 -5.60 0.73 -20.75
N VAL A 90 -5.36 -0.48 -21.26
CA VAL A 90 -6.22 -1.66 -21.04
C VAL A 90 -5.83 -2.29 -19.71
N ILE A 91 -6.78 -2.34 -18.78
CA ILE A 91 -6.60 -3.02 -17.49
C ILE A 91 -7.01 -4.47 -17.66
N TYR A 92 -6.06 -5.40 -17.58
CA TYR A 92 -6.37 -6.83 -17.51
C TYR A 92 -6.63 -7.27 -16.08
N MET A 93 -7.69 -8.06 -15.90
CA MET A 93 -8.06 -8.58 -14.58
C MET A 93 -7.02 -9.54 -14.00
N SER A 94 -6.24 -10.21 -14.87
CA SER A 94 -5.06 -11.00 -14.49
C SER A 94 -3.99 -10.17 -13.81
N ASP A 95 -3.72 -8.97 -14.32
CA ASP A 95 -2.65 -8.11 -13.80
C ASP A 95 -3.00 -7.60 -12.41
N ILE A 96 -4.28 -7.27 -12.20
CA ILE A 96 -4.81 -6.91 -10.88
C ILE A 96 -4.61 -8.05 -9.87
N LEU A 97 -4.97 -9.29 -10.25
CA LEU A 97 -4.84 -10.46 -9.39
C LEU A 97 -3.37 -10.73 -9.02
N ILE A 98 -2.45 -10.59 -9.99
CA ILE A 98 -1.02 -10.79 -9.78
C ILE A 98 -0.45 -9.71 -8.85
N ILE A 99 -0.78 -8.43 -9.09
CA ILE A 99 -0.29 -7.33 -8.26
C ILE A 99 -0.80 -7.46 -6.82
N LEU A 100 -2.09 -7.79 -6.64
CA LEU A 100 -2.65 -8.04 -5.30
C LEU A 100 -1.98 -9.23 -4.63
N GLY A 101 -1.76 -10.33 -5.36
CA GLY A 101 -1.11 -11.53 -4.84
C GLY A 101 0.33 -11.29 -4.40
N VAL A 102 1.13 -10.63 -5.24
CA VAL A 102 2.53 -10.28 -4.91
C VAL A 102 2.60 -9.30 -3.75
N SER A 103 1.70 -8.30 -3.71
CA SER A 103 1.67 -7.31 -2.65
C SER A 103 1.25 -7.90 -1.30
N LEU A 104 0.33 -8.87 -1.29
CA LEU A 104 -0.04 -9.64 -0.10
C LEU A 104 1.10 -10.53 0.40
N LEU A 105 1.92 -11.08 -0.51
CA LEU A 105 3.06 -11.92 -0.16
C LEU A 105 4.23 -11.11 0.42
N PHE A 106 4.35 -9.84 0.04
CA PHE A 106 5.40 -8.93 0.52
C PHE A 106 5.08 -8.27 1.88
N ILE A 107 3.83 -8.34 2.33
CA ILE A 107 3.33 -7.83 3.63
C ILE A 107 3.55 -8.86 4.73
#